data_AF-A0A3S0ZDH1-F1
#
_entry.id   AF-A0A3S0ZDH1-F1
#
_cell.length_a   1.000
_cell.length_b   1.000
_cell.length_c   1.000
_cell.angle_alpha   90.00
_cell.angle_beta   90.00
_cell.angle_gamma   90.00
#
_symmetry.space_group_name_H-M   'P 1'
#
loop_
_entity.id
_entity.type
_entity.pdbx_description
1 polymer ?
#
loop_
_entity_poly.entity_id
_entity_poly.type
_entity_poly.pdbx_seq_one_letter_code
_entity_poly.pdbx_strand_id
1 'polypeptide(L)'
;LSHSLSLSLTLSLSLFVWQVFKPLVGPVFDCFNLILGPEQEDGEDTAPEFEVNEDACENMSIQLQSIGRLLQEHGEERLTSLMDRIRTCIINSRSPARVRCCLLEVVEAFARGWDSASSHTTQFYCDTAVGIISGLIL
;
A
#
# COMPACT_ATOMS: atom_id res chain seq x y z
N LEU A 1 -5.03 15.63 36.25
CA LEU A 1 -3.92 16.49 35.77
C LEU A 1 -2.96 15.73 34.85
N SER A 2 -2.33 14.62 35.29
CA SER A 2 -1.42 13.80 34.45
C SER A 2 -2.03 13.32 33.11
N HIS A 3 -3.22 12.70 33.14
CA HIS A 3 -3.90 12.23 31.92
C HIS A 3 -4.27 13.34 30.92
N SER A 4 -4.65 14.52 31.43
CA SER A 4 -5.06 15.66 30.60
C SER A 4 -3.87 16.32 29.92
N LEU A 5 -2.72 16.39 30.60
CA LEU A 5 -1.45 16.83 30.01
C LEU A 5 -0.94 15.85 28.96
N SER A 6 -1.06 14.54 29.21
CA SER A 6 -0.69 13.50 28.23
C SER A 6 -1.50 13.60 26.95
N LEU A 7 -2.83 13.73 27.05
CA LEU A 7 -3.72 13.89 25.89
C LEU A 7 -3.42 15.16 25.10
N SER A 8 -3.17 16.28 25.79
CA SER A 8 -2.79 17.55 25.16
C SER A 8 -1.47 17.45 24.40
N LEU A 9 -0.48 16.75 24.96
CA LEU A 9 0.81 16.53 24.32
C LEU A 9 0.68 15.63 23.08
N THR A 10 -0.10 14.55 23.18
CA THR A 10 -0.36 13.63 22.06
C THR A 10 -1.08 14.34 20.91
N LEU A 11 -2.09 15.16 21.21
CA LEU A 11 -2.80 15.98 20.22
C LEU A 11 -1.89 17.03 19.58
N SER A 12 -1.03 17.68 20.38
CA SER A 12 -0.10 18.68 19.86
C SER A 12 0.95 18.06 18.94
N LEU A 13 1.46 16.87 19.29
CA LEU A 13 2.39 16.11 18.47
C LEU A 13 1.74 15.62 17.17
N SER A 14 0.52 15.08 17.22
CA SER A 14 -0.18 14.62 16.01
C SER A 14 -0.49 15.78 15.05
N LEU A 15 -0.93 16.93 15.59
CA LEU A 15 -1.15 18.14 14.80
C LEU A 15 0.14 18.67 14.18
N PHE A 16 1.25 18.63 14.91
CA PHE A 16 2.55 19.07 14.38
C PHE A 16 3.06 18.17 13.26
N VAL A 17 3.05 16.85 13.47
CA VAL A 17 3.41 15.87 12.44
C VAL A 17 2.55 16.06 11.19
N TRP A 18 1.25 16.30 11.37
CA TRP A 18 0.33 16.58 10.27
C TRP A 18 0.68 17.86 9.50
N GLN A 19 0.94 18.98 10.18
CA GLN A 19 1.27 20.24 9.49
C GLN A 19 2.48 20.09 8.57
N VAL A 20 3.44 19.26 8.95
CA VAL A 20 4.62 18.96 8.14
C VAL A 20 4.30 17.98 7.00
N PHE A 21 3.38 17.04 7.22
CA PHE A 21 3.03 16.01 6.22
C PHE A 21 2.03 16.49 5.17
N LYS A 22 1.14 17.43 5.50
CA LYS A 22 0.07 17.91 4.60
C LYS A 22 0.54 18.29 3.19
N PRO A 23 1.67 19.00 2.99
CA PRO A 23 2.17 19.32 1.66
C PRO A 23 2.65 18.09 0.86
N LEU A 24 2.98 16.99 1.53
CA LEU A 24 3.51 15.76 0.94
C LEU A 24 2.40 14.78 0.51
N VAL A 25 1.19 14.89 1.06
CA VAL A 25 0.07 14.00 0.70
C VAL A 25 -0.17 14.02 -0.81
N GLY A 26 -0.23 15.21 -1.41
CA GLY A 26 -0.28 15.44 -2.86
C GLY A 26 0.74 14.58 -3.62
N PRO A 27 2.04 14.94 -3.51
CA PRO A 27 3.14 14.26 -4.18
C PRO A 27 3.25 12.76 -3.92
N VAL A 28 2.97 12.28 -2.70
CA VAL A 28 3.09 10.85 -2.36
C VAL A 28 2.13 10.01 -3.21
N PHE A 29 0.86 10.42 -3.29
CA PHE A 29 -0.11 9.75 -4.14
C PHE A 29 0.25 9.86 -5.62
N ASP A 30 0.81 10.99 -6.06
CA ASP A 30 1.24 11.16 -7.45
C ASP A 30 2.38 10.17 -7.78
N CYS A 31 3.34 9.97 -6.87
CA CYS A 31 4.39 8.96 -7.01
C CYS A 31 3.82 7.54 -7.09
N PHE A 32 2.89 7.17 -6.22
CA PHE A 32 2.26 5.84 -6.28
C PHE A 32 1.47 5.63 -7.56
N ASN A 33 0.78 6.67 -8.01
CA ASN A 33 0.05 6.66 -9.26
C ASN A 33 0.97 6.50 -10.48
N LEU A 34 2.16 7.10 -10.46
CA LEU A 34 3.19 6.93 -11.48
C LEU A 34 3.76 5.51 -11.52
N ILE A 35 3.97 4.88 -10.35
CA ILE A 35 4.45 3.49 -10.25
C ILE A 35 3.45 2.51 -10.87
N LEU A 36 2.15 2.74 -10.66
CA LEU A 36 1.09 1.94 -11.25
C LEU A 36 0.84 2.24 -12.74
N GLY A 37 1.49 3.25 -13.32
CA GLY A 37 1.38 3.60 -14.73
C GLY A 37 0.15 4.45 -15.07
N PRO A 38 -0.18 4.62 -16.36
CA PRO A 38 -1.43 5.24 -16.77
C PRO A 38 -2.63 4.34 -16.43
N GLU A 39 -3.81 4.94 -16.26
CA GLU A 39 -5.06 4.18 -16.22
C GLU A 39 -5.28 3.57 -17.61
N GLN A 40 -5.32 2.23 -17.69
CA GLN A 40 -5.72 1.56 -18.92
C GLN A 40 -7.24 1.70 -19.03
N GLU A 41 -7.69 2.47 -20.03
CA GLU A 41 -9.08 2.40 -20.45
C GLU A 41 -9.30 1.05 -21.16
N ASP A 42 -10.32 0.31 -20.70
CA ASP A 42 -10.75 -0.95 -21.30
C ASP A 42 -11.12 -0.72 -22.78
N GLY A 43 -10.22 -1.00 -23.71
CA GLY A 43 -10.58 -1.05 -25.14
C GLY A 43 -9.52 -0.70 -26.17
N GLU A 44 -8.33 -0.20 -25.80
CA GLU A 44 -7.32 0.17 -26.79
C GLU A 44 -6.04 -0.67 -26.68
N ASP A 45 -5.95 -1.72 -27.49
CA ASP A 45 -4.76 -2.56 -27.72
C ASP A 45 -3.57 -1.79 -28.34
N THR A 46 -3.67 -0.47 -28.46
CA THR A 46 -2.70 0.41 -29.14
C THR A 46 -1.89 1.30 -28.19
N ALA A 47 -2.23 1.35 -26.90
CA ALA A 47 -1.43 2.10 -25.93
C ALA A 47 -0.07 1.42 -25.71
N PRO A 48 1.05 2.18 -25.60
CA PRO A 48 2.36 1.61 -25.34
C PRO A 48 2.31 0.76 -24.08
N GLU A 49 2.89 -0.44 -24.16
CA GLU A 49 2.94 -1.40 -23.06
C GLU A 49 3.68 -0.78 -21.88
N PHE A 50 2.93 -0.39 -20.84
CA PHE A 50 3.51 0.08 -19.59
C PHE A 50 3.93 -1.14 -18.77
N GLU A 51 5.23 -1.39 -18.74
CA GLU A 51 5.81 -2.41 -17.86
C GLU A 51 5.95 -1.83 -16.45
N VAL A 52 5.21 -2.41 -15.49
CA VAL A 52 5.31 -2.01 -14.08
C VAL A 52 6.68 -2.42 -13.54
N ASN A 53 7.43 -1.45 -13.03
CA ASN A 53 8.69 -1.74 -12.34
C ASN A 53 8.42 -2.49 -11.04
N GLU A 54 8.82 -3.77 -10.98
CA GLU A 54 8.56 -4.65 -9.84
C GLU A 54 9.18 -4.14 -8.53
N ASP A 55 10.40 -3.62 -8.58
CA ASP A 55 11.11 -3.11 -7.39
C ASP A 55 10.49 -1.82 -6.87
N ALA A 56 10.04 -0.95 -7.77
CA ALA A 56 9.29 0.25 -7.39
C ALA A 56 7.93 -0.12 -6.77
N CYS A 57 7.27 -1.15 -7.30
CA CYS A 57 6.00 -1.63 -6.78
C CYS A 57 6.14 -2.28 -5.39
N GLU A 58 7.19 -3.07 -5.16
CA GLU A 58 7.51 -3.61 -3.84
C GLU A 58 7.83 -2.48 -2.85
N ASN A 59 8.64 -1.51 -3.26
CA ASN A 59 8.95 -0.40 -2.37
C ASN A 59 7.68 0.41 -2.03
N MET A 60 6.80 0.64 -3.02
CA MET A 60 5.49 1.23 -2.80
C MET A 60 4.64 0.42 -1.80
N SER A 61 4.62 -0.90 -1.88
CA SER A 61 3.85 -1.72 -0.93
C SER A 61 4.36 -1.56 0.51
N ILE A 62 5.68 -1.54 0.71
CA ILE A 62 6.32 -1.30 2.00
C ILE A 62 5.96 0.10 2.53
N GLN A 63 6.05 1.13 1.68
CA GLN A 63 5.70 2.49 2.08
C GLN A 63 4.22 2.60 2.45
N LEU A 64 3.31 2.03 1.66
CA LEU A 64 1.88 2.05 1.97
C LEU A 64 1.56 1.35 3.29
N GLN A 65 2.24 0.27 3.63
CA GLN A 65 2.09 -0.35 4.95
C GLN A 65 2.58 0.54 6.09
N SER A 66 3.59 1.39 5.86
CA SER A 66 4.13 2.29 6.88
C SER A 66 3.32 3.59 7.05
N ILE A 67 2.86 4.20 5.97
CA ILE A 67 2.20 5.52 5.97
C ILE A 67 0.71 5.46 5.57
N GLY A 68 0.16 4.28 5.28
CA GLY A 68 -1.19 4.10 4.77
C GLY A 68 -2.28 4.65 5.69
N ARG A 69 -2.14 4.46 7.02
CA ARG A 69 -3.05 5.07 8.01
C ARG A 69 -3.06 6.59 7.93
N LEU A 70 -1.87 7.19 7.85
CA LEU A 70 -1.72 8.64 7.76
C LEU A 70 -2.32 9.19 6.46
N LEU A 71 -2.15 8.47 5.34
CA LEU A 71 -2.77 8.81 4.06
C LEU A 71 -4.29 8.65 4.09
N GLN A 72 -4.81 7.62 4.76
CA GLN A 72 -6.25 7.40 4.92
C GLN A 72 -6.91 8.54 5.70
N GLU A 73 -6.34 8.92 6.84
CA GLU A 73 -6.87 10.00 7.68
C GLU A 73 -6.93 11.36 6.97
N HIS A 74 -6.07 11.58 5.97
CA HIS A 74 -5.83 12.91 5.41
C HIS A 74 -6.04 13.00 3.88
N GLY A 75 -6.46 11.92 3.25
CA GLY A 75 -6.59 11.82 1.80
C GLY A 75 -7.45 10.62 1.40
N GLU A 76 -8.48 10.31 2.17
CA GLU A 76 -9.35 9.13 2.01
C GLU A 76 -9.84 8.95 0.56
N GLU A 77 -10.34 9.99 -0.09
CA GLU A 77 -10.82 9.91 -1.48
C GLU A 77 -9.70 9.49 -2.45
N ARG A 78 -8.50 10.05 -2.30
CA ARG A 78 -7.33 9.71 -3.13
C ARG A 78 -6.81 8.31 -2.81
N LEU A 79 -6.92 7.89 -1.56
CA LEU A 79 -6.59 6.52 -1.16
C LEU A 79 -7.56 5.51 -1.77
N THR A 80 -8.87 5.77 -1.72
CA THR A 80 -9.88 4.92 -2.36
C THR A 80 -9.61 4.78 -3.85
N SER A 81 -9.36 5.90 -4.54
CA SER A 81 -8.98 5.89 -5.95
C SER A 81 -7.70 5.08 -6.20
N LEU A 82 -6.65 5.26 -5.38
CA LEU A 82 -5.44 4.45 -5.46
C LEU A 82 -5.72 2.95 -5.26
N MET A 83 -6.58 2.58 -4.31
CA MET A 83 -6.94 1.18 -4.06
C MET A 83 -7.68 0.55 -5.23
N ASP A 84 -8.52 1.31 -5.94
CA ASP A 84 -9.19 0.82 -7.15
C ASP A 84 -8.21 0.59 -8.30
N ARG A 85 -7.22 1.48 -8.44
CA ARG A 85 -6.11 1.28 -9.38
C ARG A 85 -5.26 0.07 -9.03
N ILE A 86 -4.96 -0.14 -7.75
CA ILE A 86 -4.25 -1.33 -7.26
C ILE A 86 -5.03 -2.60 -7.61
N ARG A 87 -6.35 -2.64 -7.37
CA ARG A 87 -7.19 -3.80 -7.73
C ARG A 87 -7.18 -4.06 -9.24
N THR A 88 -7.28 -3.00 -10.04
CA THR A 88 -7.21 -3.08 -11.51
C THR A 88 -5.87 -3.67 -11.96
N CYS A 89 -4.76 -3.24 -11.34
CA CYS A 89 -3.43 -3.79 -11.61
C CYS A 89 -3.34 -5.28 -11.21
N ILE A 90 -3.95 -5.69 -10.09
CA ILE A 90 -3.95 -7.10 -9.65
C ILE A 90 -4.67 -8.02 -10.66
N ILE A 91 -5.84 -7.59 -11.16
CA ILE A 91 -6.65 -8.41 -12.09
C ILE A 91 -6.09 -8.43 -13.51
N ASN A 92 -5.24 -7.46 -13.87
CA ASN A 92 -4.63 -7.40 -15.19
C ASN A 92 -3.74 -8.63 -15.42
N SER A 93 -4.02 -9.36 -16.49
CA SER A 93 -3.30 -10.60 -16.84
C SER A 93 -1.83 -10.36 -17.19
N ARG A 94 -1.47 -9.13 -17.56
CA ARG A 94 -0.10 -8.72 -17.91
C ARG A 94 0.77 -8.38 -16.70
N SER A 95 0.17 -8.18 -15.52
CA SER A 95 0.93 -7.84 -14.31
C SER A 95 1.81 -9.00 -13.85
N PRO A 96 3.10 -8.76 -13.56
CA PRO A 96 4.00 -9.78 -13.02
C PRO A 96 3.44 -10.42 -11.74
N ALA A 97 3.75 -11.71 -11.52
CA ALA A 97 3.25 -12.42 -10.36
C ALA A 97 3.66 -11.75 -9.04
N ARG A 98 4.91 -11.30 -8.94
CA ARG A 98 5.44 -10.59 -7.76
C ARG A 98 4.70 -9.28 -7.50
N VAL A 99 4.45 -8.47 -8.54
CA VAL A 99 3.65 -7.24 -8.45
C VAL A 99 2.27 -7.54 -7.88
N ARG A 100 1.58 -8.55 -8.40
CA ARG A 100 0.25 -8.95 -7.88
C ARG A 100 0.30 -9.35 -6.41
N CYS A 101 1.31 -10.12 -5.99
CA CYS A 101 1.48 -10.50 -4.59
C CYS A 101 1.71 -9.29 -3.69
N CYS A 102 2.65 -8.39 -4.04
CA CYS A 102 2.93 -7.19 -3.26
C CYS A 102 1.70 -6.28 -3.14
N LEU A 103 0.91 -6.15 -4.22
CA LEU A 103 -0.31 -5.36 -4.23
C LEU A 103 -1.45 -6.01 -3.41
N LEU A 104 -1.54 -7.34 -3.40
CA LEU A 104 -2.49 -8.06 -2.54
C LEU A 104 -2.18 -7.83 -1.06
N GLU A 105 -0.92 -7.84 -0.65
CA GLU A 105 -0.51 -7.52 0.73
C GLU A 105 -0.97 -6.11 1.16
N VAL A 106 -0.92 -5.13 0.26
CA VAL A 106 -1.44 -3.77 0.50
C VAL A 106 -2.96 -3.78 0.68
N VAL A 107 -3.69 -4.50 -0.16
CA VAL A 107 -5.15 -4.65 -0.04
C VAL A 107 -5.52 -5.30 1.28
N GLU A 108 -4.79 -6.33 1.71
CA GLU A 108 -4.97 -6.97 3.00
C GLU A 108 -4.68 -6.02 4.17
N ALA A 109 -3.60 -5.24 4.08
CA ALA A 109 -3.29 -4.22 5.09
C ALA A 109 -4.38 -3.16 5.19
N PHE A 110 -4.87 -2.65 4.05
CA PHE A 110 -5.98 -1.71 4.00
C PHE A 110 -7.27 -2.29 4.61
N ALA A 111 -7.62 -3.54 4.27
CA ALA A 111 -8.79 -4.21 4.81
C ALA A 111 -8.72 -4.42 6.33
N ARG A 112 -7.50 -4.52 6.88
CA ARG A 112 -7.23 -4.60 8.33
C ARG A 112 -7.08 -3.22 8.99
N GLY A 113 -7.40 -2.12 8.30
CA GLY A 113 -7.25 -0.77 8.85
C GLY A 113 -5.80 -0.37 9.13
N TRP A 114 -4.86 -0.92 8.34
CA TRP A 114 -3.41 -0.73 8.49
C TRP A 114 -2.82 -1.25 9.80
N ASP A 115 -3.56 -2.10 10.54
CA ASP A 115 -2.98 -2.78 11.70
C ASP A 115 -1.91 -3.79 11.25
N SER A 116 -1.06 -4.22 12.19
CA SER A 116 -0.12 -5.31 11.90
C SER A 116 -0.87 -6.61 11.61
N ALA A 117 -0.32 -7.43 10.71
CA ALA A 117 -0.89 -8.75 10.43
C ALA A 117 -0.93 -9.56 11.74
N SER A 118 -2.01 -10.34 11.93
CA SER A 118 -2.10 -11.22 13.10
C SER A 118 -0.92 -12.19 13.12
N SER A 119 -0.47 -12.63 14.31
CA SER A 119 0.62 -13.60 14.43
C SER A 119 0.40 -14.85 13.57
N HIS A 120 -0.85 -15.23 13.32
CA HIS A 120 -1.21 -16.38 12.49
C HIS A 120 -1.00 -16.11 10.99
N THR A 121 -1.21 -14.88 10.55
CA THR A 121 -0.93 -14.45 9.17
C THR A 121 0.58 -14.39 8.92
N THR A 122 1.35 -13.83 9.85
CA THR A 122 2.81 -13.83 9.79
C THR A 122 3.35 -15.26 9.79
N GLN A 123 2.79 -16.12 10.64
CA GLN A 123 3.15 -17.54 10.69
C GLN A 123 2.83 -18.25 9.37
N PHE A 124 1.69 -17.99 8.74
CA PHE A 124 1.36 -18.54 7.43
C PHE A 124 2.38 -18.15 6.35
N TYR A 125 2.78 -16.89 6.26
CA TYR A 125 3.80 -16.44 5.31
C TYR A 125 5.18 -17.04 5.61
N CYS A 126 5.57 -17.13 6.90
CA CYS A 126 6.81 -17.79 7.31
C CYS A 126 6.79 -19.29 6.99
N ASP A 127 5.71 -20.00 7.30
CA ASP A 127 5.56 -21.44 7.06
C ASP A 127 5.53 -21.75 5.57
N THR A 128 4.88 -20.89 4.77
CA THR A 128 4.86 -21.00 3.30
C THR A 128 6.24 -20.74 2.72
N ALA A 129 6.96 -19.70 3.17
CA ALA A 129 8.33 -19.42 2.75
C ALA A 129 9.29 -20.56 3.12
N VAL A 130 9.17 -21.11 4.33
CA VAL A 130 9.94 -22.30 4.76
C VAL A 130 9.58 -23.52 3.92
N GLY A 131 8.30 -23.71 3.61
CA GLY A 131 7.83 -24.80 2.75
C GLY A 131 8.41 -24.72 1.33
N ILE A 132 8.46 -23.53 0.74
CA ILE A 132 9.05 -23.27 -0.57
C ILE A 132 10.58 -23.48 -0.54
N ILE A 133 11.27 -22.90 0.45
CA ILE A 133 12.73 -23.02 0.59
C ILE A 133 13.14 -24.48 0.85
N SER A 134 12.31 -25.23 1.56
CA SER A 134 12.57 -26.65 1.87
C SER A 134 12.10 -27.61 0.78
N GLY A 135 11.49 -27.12 -0.31
CA GLY A 135 10.95 -27.94 -1.39
C GLY A 135 9.75 -28.82 -0.99
N LEU A 136 9.07 -28.47 0.11
CA LEU A 136 7.89 -29.18 0.64
C LEU A 136 6.59 -28.73 -0.02
N ILE A 137 6.58 -27.56 -0.66
CA ILE A 137 5.43 -27.02 -1.39
C ILE A 137 5.91 -26.77 -2.83
N LEU A 138 5.38 -27.57 -3.77
CA LEU A 138 5.59 -27.52 -5.22
C LEU A 138 4.25 -27.34 -5.92
#